data_AF-A0A916MT19-F1
#
_entry.id   AF-A0A916MT19-F1
#
_cell.length_a   1.000
_cell.length_b   1.000
_cell.length_c   1.000
_cell.angle_alpha   90.00
_cell.angle_beta   90.00
_cell.angle_gamma   90.00
#
_symmetry.space_group_name_H-M   'P 1'
#
loop_
_entity.id
_entity.type
_entity.pdbx_description
1 polymer ?
#
loop_
_entity_poly.entity_id
_entity_poly.type
_entity_poly.pdbx_seq_one_letter_code
_entity_poly.pdbx_strand_id
1 'polypeptide(L)'
;MTDSAFASEKETPPDESVWSYRGYHLRPSEFTTAMVHYYRAEIQRSNTWRMRLDNTTNWAVVSTSAAISFALTSPSNHHGVLLVNTLLVVIFLWIEARRYRYYELWAYRARLMETDFFAAMLVPPFAPHPEWAENLAETLLTPEFPITIWEAFGRRFRRNYFWIFLLLGLVWALKVYLHPVPATDWTEFVTRSTLGPIPGSTMLILGLIFNGILVLVGILTAGLTQASGEVLPKFDGMPMMNSLWRAMRVKPDSQPVKRERVSRRRRRILALVVTKDPQAVSEKIVKEMKRSGTLLSGQGIYSHQDRPVLMVALTVTEVAHLKAIVRAQDPQAFVVVMPAQEILGGGFQPLKED
;
A
#
# COMPACT_ATOMS: atom_id res chain seq x y z
N MET A 1 26.07 -64.11 -36.24
CA MET A 1 25.94 -63.50 -34.89
C MET A 1 26.31 -62.04 -35.03
N THR A 2 25.30 -61.20 -35.24
CA THR A 2 25.41 -59.75 -35.34
C THR A 2 24.58 -59.18 -34.20
N ASP A 3 25.25 -58.77 -33.12
CA ASP A 3 24.61 -58.08 -32.00
C ASP A 3 24.29 -56.65 -32.42
N SER A 4 23.02 -56.39 -32.72
CA SER A 4 22.50 -55.03 -32.83
C SER A 4 22.26 -54.48 -31.43
N ALA A 5 23.08 -53.53 -31.02
CA ALA A 5 22.87 -52.75 -29.81
C ALA A 5 21.55 -51.97 -29.90
N PHE A 6 20.56 -52.37 -29.11
CA PHE A 6 19.43 -51.53 -28.76
C PHE A 6 19.92 -50.41 -27.83
N ALA A 7 20.31 -49.27 -28.43
CA ALA A 7 20.47 -48.04 -27.68
C ALA A 7 19.08 -47.60 -27.21
N SER A 8 18.80 -47.82 -25.92
CA SER A 8 17.67 -47.21 -25.21
C SER A 8 17.77 -45.70 -25.34
N GLU A 9 16.91 -45.08 -26.15
CA GLU A 9 16.61 -43.66 -26.04
C GLU A 9 16.17 -43.39 -24.59
N LYS A 10 17.00 -42.66 -23.84
CA LYS A 10 16.58 -42.13 -22.54
C LYS A 10 15.52 -41.07 -22.83
N GLU A 11 14.25 -41.43 -22.68
CA GLU A 11 13.16 -40.47 -22.59
C GLU A 11 13.56 -39.41 -21.56
N THR A 12 13.73 -38.18 -22.03
CA THR A 12 14.04 -37.05 -21.17
C THR A 12 12.78 -36.82 -20.33
N PRO A 13 12.88 -36.76 -18.98
CA PRO A 13 11.69 -36.53 -18.16
C PRO A 13 11.00 -35.24 -18.62
N PRO A 14 9.66 -35.19 -18.58
CA PRO A 14 8.91 -34.02 -19.03
C PRO A 14 9.42 -32.78 -18.30
N ASP A 15 9.58 -31.67 -19.04
CA ASP A 15 10.04 -30.40 -18.48
C ASP A 15 9.00 -29.87 -17.48
N GLU A 16 9.22 -30.16 -16.19
CA GLU A 16 8.38 -29.70 -15.08
C GLU A 16 8.67 -28.23 -14.69
N SER A 17 9.37 -27.46 -15.52
CA SER A 17 9.69 -26.07 -15.20
C SER A 17 8.44 -25.21 -15.07
N VAL A 18 8.42 -24.39 -14.02
CA VAL A 18 7.30 -23.47 -13.71
C VAL A 18 7.57 -22.05 -14.22
N TRP A 19 8.81 -21.76 -14.61
CA TRP A 19 9.21 -20.47 -15.13
C TRP A 19 10.45 -20.60 -16.02
N SER A 20 10.55 -19.76 -17.05
CA SER A 20 11.74 -19.69 -17.89
C SER A 20 12.16 -18.24 -18.15
N TYR A 21 13.48 -18.00 -18.21
CA TYR A 21 14.05 -16.69 -18.54
C TYR A 21 15.43 -16.82 -19.14
N ARG A 22 15.60 -16.26 -20.34
CA ARG A 22 16.88 -16.27 -21.09
C ARG A 22 17.49 -17.68 -21.21
N GLY A 23 16.67 -18.71 -21.36
CA GLY A 23 17.11 -20.11 -21.48
C GLY A 23 17.36 -20.84 -20.15
N TYR A 24 17.20 -20.17 -19.00
CA TYR A 24 17.15 -20.84 -17.71
C TYR A 24 15.73 -21.32 -17.41
N HIS A 25 15.59 -22.54 -16.92
CA HIS A 25 14.33 -23.18 -16.56
C HIS A 25 14.30 -23.42 -15.05
N LEU A 26 13.30 -22.88 -14.37
CA LEU A 26 13.18 -22.91 -12.93
C LEU A 26 12.22 -24.05 -12.53
N ARG A 27 12.73 -25.01 -11.75
CA ARG A 27 11.95 -26.15 -11.22
C ARG A 27 10.99 -25.70 -10.11
N PRO A 28 9.93 -26.46 -9.80
CA PRO A 28 8.99 -26.11 -8.74
C PRO A 28 9.65 -25.91 -7.36
N SER A 29 10.67 -26.72 -7.05
CA SER A 29 11.45 -26.61 -5.81
C SER A 29 12.29 -25.33 -5.75
N GLU A 30 12.90 -24.96 -6.88
CA GLU A 30 13.68 -23.72 -7.02
C GLU A 30 12.78 -22.49 -6.91
N PHE A 31 11.58 -22.53 -7.50
CA PHE A 31 10.59 -21.46 -7.40
C PHE A 31 10.12 -21.28 -5.95
N THR A 32 9.81 -22.40 -5.27
CA THR A 32 9.45 -22.39 -3.86
C THR A 32 10.57 -21.80 -3.01
N THR A 33 11.81 -22.18 -3.27
CA THR A 33 13.00 -21.64 -2.58
C THR A 33 13.15 -20.13 -2.80
N ALA A 34 12.99 -19.66 -4.03
CA ALA A 34 13.02 -18.23 -4.35
C ALA A 34 11.91 -17.46 -3.61
N MET A 35 10.68 -17.99 -3.58
CA MET A 35 9.56 -17.40 -2.84
C MET A 35 9.82 -17.34 -1.33
N VAL A 36 10.40 -18.37 -0.73
CA VAL A 36 10.78 -18.38 0.69
C VAL A 36 11.84 -17.32 0.99
N HIS A 37 12.88 -17.20 0.16
CA HIS A 37 13.89 -16.15 0.33
C HIS A 37 13.31 -14.74 0.16
N TYR A 38 12.43 -14.55 -0.81
CA TYR A 38 11.73 -13.29 -1.03
C TYR A 38 10.85 -12.92 0.18
N TYR A 39 10.07 -13.87 0.69
CA TYR A 39 9.26 -13.67 1.91
C TYR A 39 10.11 -13.28 3.12
N ARG A 40 11.24 -13.98 3.35
CA ARG A 40 12.17 -13.63 4.43
C ARG A 40 12.70 -12.21 4.29
N ALA A 41 13.03 -11.78 3.08
CA ALA A 41 13.50 -10.42 2.81
C ALA A 41 12.41 -9.36 3.07
N GLU A 42 11.16 -9.62 2.67
CA GLU A 42 10.03 -8.71 2.93
C GLU A 42 9.72 -8.60 4.44
N ILE A 43 9.74 -9.72 5.18
CA ILE A 43 9.60 -9.70 6.65
C ILE A 43 10.74 -8.92 7.31
N GLN A 44 11.98 -9.10 6.88
CA GLN A 44 13.12 -8.35 7.41
C GLN A 44 12.99 -6.84 7.14
N ARG A 45 12.56 -6.44 5.94
CA ARG A 45 12.28 -5.03 5.61
C ARG A 45 11.16 -4.48 6.48
N SER A 46 10.05 -5.22 6.60
CA SER A 46 8.91 -4.85 7.45
C SER A 46 9.35 -4.62 8.91
N ASN A 47 10.14 -5.54 9.47
CA ASN A 47 10.70 -5.41 10.82
C ASN A 47 11.62 -4.19 10.97
N THR A 48 12.48 -3.93 9.99
CA THR A 48 13.37 -2.76 10.00
C THR A 48 12.57 -1.46 10.03
N TRP A 49 11.50 -1.38 9.24
CA TRP A 49 10.63 -0.20 9.19
C TRP A 49 9.75 -0.07 10.42
N ARG A 50 9.32 -1.19 11.02
CA ARG A 50 8.65 -1.21 12.33
C ARG A 50 9.55 -0.61 13.41
N MET A 51 10.81 -1.04 13.52
CA MET A 51 11.74 -0.46 14.49
C MET A 51 11.97 1.05 14.29
N ARG A 52 12.11 1.49 13.03
CA ARG A 52 12.26 2.93 12.71
C ARG A 52 11.03 3.76 13.06
N LEU A 53 9.85 3.14 13.05
CA LEU A 53 8.58 3.73 13.40
C LEU A 53 8.44 3.87 14.91
N ASP A 54 8.84 2.85 15.68
CA ASP A 54 8.81 2.88 17.15
C ASP A 54 9.76 3.96 17.70
N ASN A 55 10.91 4.16 17.04
CA ASN A 55 11.88 5.18 17.44
C ASN A 55 11.32 6.61 17.45
N THR A 56 10.44 7.00 16.52
CA THR A 56 9.89 8.37 16.49
C THR A 56 8.90 8.64 17.62
N THR A 57 8.05 7.66 17.95
CA THR A 57 7.16 7.76 19.11
C THR A 57 7.99 7.82 20.40
N ASN A 58 9.04 7.00 20.53
CA ASN A 58 9.92 7.02 21.69
C ASN A 58 10.57 8.40 21.90
N TRP A 59 11.11 9.01 20.84
CA TRP A 59 11.67 10.37 20.92
C TRP A 59 10.62 11.44 21.25
N ALA A 60 9.38 11.29 20.76
CA ALA A 60 8.29 12.19 21.13
C ALA A 60 7.94 12.09 22.63
N VAL A 61 7.92 10.88 23.20
CA VAL A 61 7.70 10.67 24.63
C VAL A 61 8.85 11.21 25.46
N VAL A 62 10.10 10.90 25.11
CA VAL A 62 11.29 11.37 25.85
C VAL A 62 11.40 12.89 25.85
N SER A 63 11.23 13.54 24.69
CA SER A 63 11.24 15.01 24.60
C SER A 63 10.11 15.66 25.39
N THR A 64 8.91 15.06 25.35
CA THR A 64 7.76 15.51 26.15
C THR A 64 8.01 15.40 27.64
N SER A 65 8.51 14.26 28.12
CA SER A 65 8.87 14.08 29.53
C SER A 65 9.94 15.07 29.98
N ALA A 66 10.97 15.31 29.16
CA ALA A 66 12.00 16.30 29.47
C ALA A 66 11.44 17.73 29.52
N ALA A 67 10.59 18.11 28.58
CA ALA A 67 9.95 19.43 28.54
C ALA A 67 9.02 19.65 29.73
N ILE A 68 8.23 18.63 30.11
CA ILE A 68 7.36 18.67 31.29
C ILE A 68 8.18 18.82 32.56
N SER A 69 9.21 17.99 32.75
CA SER A 69 10.08 18.06 33.92
C SER A 69 10.73 19.44 34.03
N PHE A 70 11.32 19.95 32.95
CA PHE A 70 11.93 21.29 32.94
C PHE A 70 10.90 22.38 33.26
N ALA A 71 9.74 22.38 32.58
CA ALA A 71 8.72 23.40 32.80
C ALA A 71 8.19 23.42 34.25
N LEU A 72 8.09 22.26 34.91
CA LEU A 72 7.57 22.13 36.27
C LEU A 72 8.63 22.28 37.36
N THR A 73 9.93 22.14 37.06
CA THR A 73 11.00 22.18 38.08
C THR A 73 11.09 23.53 38.81
N SER A 74 10.87 24.64 38.10
CA SER A 74 10.90 25.98 38.70
C SER A 74 9.65 26.78 38.35
N PRO A 75 9.07 27.54 39.31
CA PRO A 75 8.04 28.53 39.03
C PRO A 75 8.46 29.56 37.97
N SER A 76 9.74 29.91 37.91
CA SER A 76 10.28 30.90 36.96
C SER A 76 10.40 30.40 35.52
N ASN A 77 10.31 29.09 35.30
CA ASN A 77 10.43 28.52 33.95
C ASN A 77 9.19 28.85 33.11
N HIS A 78 9.41 29.43 31.94
CA HIS A 78 8.35 29.87 31.05
C HIS A 78 7.54 28.68 30.54
N HIS A 79 6.20 28.78 30.57
CA HIS A 79 5.28 27.77 30.02
C HIS A 79 5.43 27.54 28.51
N GLY A 80 6.19 28.41 27.83
CA GLY A 80 6.45 28.40 26.40
C GLY A 80 7.26 27.18 25.95
N VAL A 81 8.04 26.57 26.84
CA VAL A 81 8.77 25.34 26.54
C VAL A 81 7.83 24.19 26.15
N LEU A 82 6.65 24.11 26.77
CA LEU A 82 5.65 23.09 26.45
C LEU A 82 5.01 23.33 25.07
N LEU A 83 4.89 24.59 24.65
CA LEU A 83 4.39 24.96 23.32
C LEU A 83 5.40 24.60 22.23
N VAL A 84 6.69 24.91 22.46
CA VAL A 84 7.78 24.49 21.56
C VAL A 84 7.83 22.97 21.45
N ASN A 85 7.70 22.25 22.58
CA ASN A 85 7.63 20.79 22.56
C ASN A 85 6.40 20.28 21.82
N THR A 86 5.24 20.92 21.93
CA THR A 86 4.03 20.56 21.18
C THR A 86 4.28 20.62 19.67
N LEU A 87 4.97 21.65 19.18
CA LEU A 87 5.37 21.75 17.77
C LEU A 87 6.37 20.65 17.36
N LEU A 88 7.33 20.33 18.24
CA LEU A 88 8.25 19.22 18.01
C LEU A 88 7.52 17.87 17.90
N VAL A 89 6.50 17.63 18.75
CA VAL A 89 5.66 16.43 18.68
C VAL A 89 4.88 16.35 17.37
N VAL A 90 4.41 17.47 16.81
CA VAL A 90 3.78 17.49 15.47
C VAL A 90 4.77 17.05 14.39
N ILE A 91 6.02 17.52 14.46
CA ILE A 91 7.07 17.12 13.52
C ILE A 91 7.33 15.60 13.63
N PHE A 92 7.42 15.06 14.84
CA PHE A 92 7.56 13.61 15.02
C PHE A 92 6.37 12.83 14.46
N LEU A 93 5.13 13.28 14.73
CA LEU A 93 3.92 12.67 14.16
C LEU A 93 3.95 12.69 12.62
N TRP A 94 4.40 13.78 12.00
CA TRP A 94 4.50 13.88 10.54
C TRP A 94 5.57 12.94 9.96
N ILE A 95 6.76 12.90 10.57
CA ILE A 95 7.83 11.97 10.18
C ILE A 95 7.34 10.53 10.32
N GLU A 96 6.67 10.22 11.42
CA GLU A 96 6.14 8.90 11.68
C GLU A 96 5.03 8.51 10.69
N ALA A 97 4.10 9.42 10.38
CA ALA A 97 3.07 9.22 9.37
C ALA A 97 3.66 8.90 8.00
N ARG A 98 4.72 9.62 7.60
CA ARG A 98 5.47 9.32 6.38
C ARG A 98 6.06 7.90 6.43
N ARG A 99 6.77 7.54 7.51
CA ARG A 99 7.38 6.22 7.71
C ARG A 99 6.35 5.09 7.79
N TYR A 100 5.15 5.38 8.26
CA TYR A 100 4.06 4.41 8.35
C TYR A 100 3.56 4.00 6.96
N ARG A 101 3.45 4.92 6.00
CA ARG A 101 3.08 4.58 4.60
C ARG A 101 4.06 3.60 3.95
N TYR A 102 5.34 3.82 4.25
CA TYR A 102 6.42 2.94 3.87
C TYR A 102 6.19 1.56 4.50
N TYR A 103 6.10 1.48 5.84
CA TYR A 103 5.84 0.22 6.56
C TYR A 103 4.66 -0.58 5.97
N GLU A 104 3.54 0.09 5.70
CA GLU A 104 2.35 -0.53 5.10
C GLU A 104 2.60 -1.15 3.73
N LEU A 105 3.49 -0.61 2.90
CA LEU A 105 3.82 -1.20 1.59
C LEU A 105 4.48 -2.58 1.74
N TRP A 106 5.47 -2.72 2.63
CA TRP A 106 6.14 -4.02 2.82
C TRP A 106 5.27 -4.99 3.61
N ALA A 107 4.53 -4.50 4.61
CA ALA A 107 3.55 -5.30 5.33
C ALA A 107 2.47 -5.85 4.40
N TYR A 108 2.02 -5.05 3.42
CA TYR A 108 1.05 -5.50 2.41
C TYR A 108 1.60 -6.62 1.53
N ARG A 109 2.83 -6.50 1.03
CA ARG A 109 3.46 -7.56 0.22
C ARG A 109 3.68 -8.85 1.01
N ALA A 110 4.15 -8.73 2.25
CA ALA A 110 4.24 -9.86 3.17
C ALA A 110 2.87 -10.53 3.36
N ARG A 111 1.83 -9.72 3.56
CA ARG A 111 0.47 -10.21 3.76
C ARG A 111 -0.09 -10.95 2.54
N LEU A 112 0.15 -10.45 1.32
CA LEU A 112 -0.24 -11.14 0.09
C LEU A 112 0.37 -12.55 0.01
N MET A 113 1.64 -12.70 0.40
CA MET A 113 2.29 -14.02 0.46
C MET A 113 1.72 -14.89 1.60
N GLU A 114 1.47 -14.32 2.78
CA GLU A 114 0.86 -15.07 3.89
C GLU A 114 -0.52 -15.63 3.52
N THR A 115 -1.39 -14.82 2.91
CA THR A 115 -2.78 -15.21 2.63
C THR A 115 -2.92 -16.04 1.37
N ASP A 116 -2.20 -15.69 0.32
CA ASP A 116 -2.41 -16.26 -1.00
C ASP A 116 -1.20 -17.08 -1.49
N PHE A 117 -0.18 -17.31 -0.67
CA PHE A 117 0.84 -18.34 -0.95
C PHE A 117 0.87 -19.37 0.17
N PHE A 118 1.14 -18.95 1.41
CA PHE A 118 1.29 -19.87 2.54
C PHE A 118 -0.05 -20.43 3.05
N ALA A 119 -1.06 -19.58 3.31
CA ALA A 119 -2.35 -20.06 3.81
C ALA A 119 -3.08 -20.93 2.79
N ALA A 120 -2.93 -20.63 1.49
CA ALA A 120 -3.42 -21.47 0.41
C ALA A 120 -2.81 -22.88 0.42
N MET A 121 -1.65 -23.12 1.02
CA MET A 121 -1.09 -24.48 1.20
C MET A 121 -1.68 -25.22 2.41
N LEU A 122 -2.26 -24.49 3.36
CA LEU A 122 -2.69 -25.04 4.66
C LEU A 122 -4.18 -25.35 4.70
N VAL A 123 -5.01 -24.66 3.92
CA VAL A 123 -6.48 -24.75 3.99
C VAL A 123 -7.09 -24.90 2.59
N PRO A 124 -8.08 -25.80 2.40
CA PRO A 124 -8.89 -25.88 1.17
C PRO A 124 -9.48 -24.50 0.79
N PRO A 125 -9.53 -24.13 -0.51
CA PRO A 125 -9.42 -24.98 -1.70
C PRO A 125 -8.00 -25.31 -2.20
N PHE A 126 -6.96 -25.20 -1.36
CA PHE A 126 -5.56 -25.48 -1.73
C PHE A 126 -5.06 -24.74 -2.98
N ALA A 127 -5.69 -23.61 -3.25
CA ALA A 127 -5.44 -22.79 -4.42
C ALA A 127 -5.45 -21.33 -3.98
N PRO A 128 -4.48 -20.53 -4.42
CA PRO A 128 -4.44 -19.13 -4.10
C PRO A 128 -5.49 -18.35 -4.90
N HIS A 129 -5.79 -17.12 -4.47
CA HIS A 129 -6.71 -16.28 -5.24
C HIS A 129 -6.15 -16.04 -6.66
N PRO A 130 -6.93 -16.16 -7.75
CA PRO A 130 -6.41 -16.13 -9.14
C PRO A 130 -5.54 -14.92 -9.52
N GLU A 131 -5.66 -13.82 -8.77
CA GLU A 131 -5.00 -12.54 -9.04
C GLU A 131 -3.86 -12.21 -8.08
N TRP A 132 -3.54 -13.09 -7.13
CA TRP A 132 -2.58 -12.78 -6.08
C TRP A 132 -1.18 -12.47 -6.63
N ALA A 133 -0.72 -13.27 -7.59
CA ALA A 133 0.59 -13.12 -8.23
C ALA A 133 0.67 -11.81 -9.04
N GLU A 134 -0.43 -11.42 -9.69
CA GLU A 134 -0.53 -10.16 -10.43
C GLU A 134 -0.45 -8.96 -9.48
N ASN A 135 -1.20 -8.98 -8.37
CA ASN A 135 -1.14 -7.93 -7.35
C ASN A 135 0.28 -7.79 -6.75
N LEU A 136 0.93 -8.93 -6.46
CA LEU A 136 2.30 -8.91 -5.94
C LEU A 136 3.29 -8.36 -6.98
N ALA A 137 3.21 -8.83 -8.24
CA ALA A 137 4.05 -8.37 -9.34
C ALA A 137 3.85 -6.87 -9.63
N GLU A 138 2.61 -6.38 -9.64
CA GLU A 138 2.30 -4.96 -9.82
C GLU A 138 2.96 -4.12 -8.73
N THR A 139 2.88 -4.55 -7.46
CA THR A 139 3.54 -3.80 -6.39
C THR A 139 5.05 -3.75 -6.56
N LEU A 140 5.67 -4.80 -7.12
CA LEU A 140 7.11 -4.88 -7.36
C LEU A 140 7.55 -4.01 -8.54
N LEU A 141 6.79 -4.01 -9.64
CA LEU A 141 7.07 -3.24 -10.85
C LEU A 141 6.76 -1.75 -10.68
N THR A 142 5.64 -1.44 -10.01
CA THR A 142 5.15 -0.08 -9.78
C THR A 142 4.88 0.13 -8.29
N PRO A 143 5.91 0.45 -7.50
CA PRO A 143 5.75 0.61 -6.06
C PRO A 143 4.98 1.90 -5.73
N GLU A 144 3.70 1.74 -5.37
CA GLU A 144 2.83 2.83 -4.91
C GLU A 144 2.44 2.62 -3.44
N PHE A 145 2.34 3.71 -2.68
CA PHE A 145 1.90 3.64 -1.28
C PHE A 145 0.41 3.23 -1.18
N PRO A 146 0.07 2.18 -0.41
CA PRO A 146 -1.32 1.73 -0.28
C PRO A 146 -2.24 2.75 0.40
N ILE A 147 -1.67 3.60 1.26
CA ILE A 147 -2.40 4.61 2.03
C ILE A 147 -1.90 6.02 1.75
N THR A 148 -2.80 6.98 1.89
CA THR A 148 -2.50 8.42 1.78
C THR A 148 -1.76 8.93 3.01
N ILE A 149 -1.10 10.09 2.88
CA ILE A 149 -0.44 10.74 4.03
C ILE A 149 -1.42 11.14 5.13
N TRP A 150 -2.64 11.55 4.76
CA TRP A 150 -3.68 11.94 5.72
C TRP A 150 -4.26 10.73 6.46
N GLU A 151 -4.47 9.60 5.78
CA GLU A 151 -4.85 8.36 6.45
C GLU A 151 -3.76 7.93 7.46
N ALA A 152 -2.50 7.96 7.04
CA ALA A 152 -1.37 7.63 7.91
C ALA A 152 -1.31 8.55 9.14
N PHE A 153 -1.37 9.87 8.91
CA PHE A 153 -1.33 10.87 9.98
C PHE A 153 -2.46 10.66 10.99
N GLY A 154 -3.69 10.52 10.50
CA GLY A 154 -4.86 10.28 11.33
C GLY A 154 -4.77 9.01 12.17
N ARG A 155 -4.29 7.90 11.58
CA ARG A 155 -4.10 6.64 12.30
C ARG A 155 -3.07 6.76 13.41
N ARG A 156 -1.90 7.35 13.13
CA ARG A 156 -0.84 7.53 14.14
C ARG A 156 -1.26 8.51 15.24
N PHE A 157 -2.00 9.57 14.87
CA PHE A 157 -2.61 10.48 15.83
C PHE A 157 -3.54 9.73 16.80
N ARG A 158 -4.55 9.02 16.29
CA ARG A 158 -5.55 8.35 17.13
C ARG A 158 -4.99 7.24 18.02
N ARG A 159 -4.02 6.46 17.52
CA ARG A 159 -3.47 5.31 18.28
C ARG A 159 -2.43 5.71 19.32
N ASN A 160 -1.53 6.66 18.99
CA ASN A 160 -0.36 6.94 19.82
C ASN A 160 -0.32 8.39 20.31
N TYR A 161 -0.38 9.36 19.39
CA TYR A 161 -0.04 10.74 19.70
C TYR A 161 -1.14 11.54 20.40
N PHE A 162 -2.40 11.12 20.29
CA PHE A 162 -3.53 11.76 20.97
C PHE A 162 -3.27 11.95 22.47
N TRP A 163 -2.72 10.92 23.12
CA TRP A 163 -2.39 10.95 24.55
C TRP A 163 -1.25 11.91 24.89
N ILE A 164 -0.25 12.00 24.01
CA ILE A 164 0.87 12.93 24.20
C ILE A 164 0.37 14.38 24.11
N PHE A 165 -0.49 14.69 23.13
CA PHE A 165 -1.08 16.02 23.00
C PHE A 165 -2.04 16.35 24.15
N LEU A 166 -2.87 15.39 24.58
CA LEU A 166 -3.76 15.56 25.73
C LEU A 166 -2.96 15.87 27.00
N LEU A 167 -1.91 15.09 27.26
CA LEU A 167 -1.03 15.30 28.42
C LEU A 167 -0.34 16.67 28.36
N LEU A 168 0.22 17.05 27.21
CA LEU A 168 0.86 18.36 27.03
C LEU A 168 -0.11 19.52 27.26
N GLY A 169 -1.33 19.43 26.75
CA GLY A 169 -2.37 20.44 26.96
C GLY A 169 -2.76 20.58 28.42
N LEU A 170 -2.95 19.46 29.13
CA LEU A 170 -3.26 19.44 30.56
C LEU A 170 -2.12 20.01 31.40
N VAL A 171 -0.88 19.62 31.13
CA VAL A 171 0.29 20.12 31.87
C VAL A 171 0.52 21.61 31.60
N TRP A 172 0.32 22.07 30.36
CA TRP A 172 0.40 23.50 30.04
C TRP A 172 -0.64 24.31 30.80
N ALA A 173 -1.91 23.87 30.79
CA ALA A 173 -2.98 24.52 31.55
C ALA A 173 -2.69 24.51 33.06
N LEU A 174 -2.20 23.39 33.59
CA LEU A 174 -1.81 23.26 35.00
C LEU A 174 -0.67 24.22 35.36
N LYS A 175 0.36 24.35 34.52
CA LYS A 175 1.49 25.27 34.74
C LYS A 175 1.02 26.73 34.82
N VAL A 176 0.17 27.15 33.89
CA VAL A 176 -0.40 28.51 33.84
C VAL A 176 -1.32 28.78 35.03
N TYR A 177 -2.08 27.76 35.45
CA TYR A 177 -2.96 27.86 36.61
C TYR A 177 -2.18 27.99 37.94
N LEU A 178 -1.19 27.12 38.17
CA LEU A 178 -0.51 27.03 39.48
C LEU A 178 0.48 28.17 39.75
N HIS A 179 1.11 28.74 38.73
CA HIS A 179 2.21 29.69 38.92
C HIS A 179 1.88 31.12 38.46
N PRO A 180 2.35 32.15 39.18
CA PRO A 180 3.19 32.09 40.40
C PRO A 180 2.45 31.62 41.66
N VAL A 181 1.14 31.85 41.75
CA VAL A 181 0.21 31.30 42.76
C VAL A 181 -1.03 30.77 42.04
N PRO A 182 -1.85 29.86 42.59
CA PRO A 182 -3.07 29.40 41.92
C PRO A 182 -3.96 30.56 41.46
N ALA A 183 -4.37 30.57 40.19
CA ALA A 183 -5.22 31.63 39.63
C ALA A 183 -6.59 31.62 40.31
N THR A 184 -7.07 32.79 40.75
CA THR A 184 -8.39 32.89 41.40
C THR A 184 -9.53 33.06 40.40
N ASP A 185 -9.24 33.72 39.26
CA ASP A 185 -10.22 34.11 38.26
C ASP A 185 -9.81 33.75 36.83
N TRP A 186 -10.80 33.63 35.95
CA TRP A 186 -10.58 33.33 34.54
C TRP A 186 -9.75 34.40 33.83
N THR A 187 -9.94 35.67 34.17
CA THR A 187 -9.19 36.80 33.60
C THR A 187 -7.70 36.73 33.95
N GLU A 188 -7.38 36.30 35.17
CA GLU A 188 -6.01 36.11 35.61
C GLU A 188 -5.34 34.95 34.86
N PHE A 189 -6.04 33.82 34.71
CA PHE A 189 -5.58 32.69 33.90
C PHE A 189 -5.28 33.09 32.44
N VAL A 190 -6.20 33.85 31.83
CA VAL A 190 -6.03 34.39 30.47
C VAL A 190 -4.82 35.33 30.41
N THR A 191 -4.66 36.22 31.38
CA THR A 191 -3.51 37.15 31.42
C THR A 191 -2.18 36.41 31.56
N ARG A 192 -2.13 35.34 32.36
CA ARG A 192 -0.92 34.53 32.55
C ARG A 192 -0.57 33.66 31.34
N SER A 193 -1.54 33.39 30.47
CA SER A 193 -1.34 32.65 29.22
C SER A 193 -0.55 33.45 28.17
N THR A 194 -0.19 34.71 28.43
CA THR A 194 0.62 35.54 27.52
C THR A 194 1.96 34.90 27.21
N LEU A 195 2.38 35.00 25.96
CA LEU A 195 3.67 34.52 25.47
C LEU A 195 4.35 35.65 24.70
N GLY A 196 5.27 36.35 25.36
CA GLY A 196 5.95 37.52 24.78
C GLY A 196 4.92 38.56 24.26
N PRO A 197 4.92 38.90 22.96
CA PRO A 197 4.00 39.88 22.39
C PRO A 197 2.57 39.34 22.18
N ILE A 198 2.35 38.03 22.34
CA ILE A 198 1.06 37.39 22.05
C ILE A 198 0.16 37.49 23.29
N PRO A 199 -1.02 38.16 23.19
CA PRO A 199 -1.98 38.20 24.29
C PRO A 199 -2.46 36.81 24.66
N GLY A 200 -2.69 36.56 25.95
CA GLY A 200 -3.05 35.22 26.42
C GLY A 200 -4.43 34.74 25.94
N SER A 201 -5.36 35.65 25.64
CA SER A 201 -6.62 35.29 24.97
C SER A 201 -6.38 34.71 23.58
N THR A 202 -5.52 35.35 22.79
CA THR A 202 -5.08 34.86 21.48
C THR A 202 -4.37 33.53 21.61
N MET A 203 -3.50 33.37 22.61
CA MET A 203 -2.77 32.12 22.86
C MET A 203 -3.72 30.95 23.15
N LEU A 204 -4.74 31.17 23.99
CA LEU A 204 -5.76 30.16 24.30
C LEU A 204 -6.60 29.79 23.06
N ILE A 205 -7.02 30.79 22.27
CA ILE A 205 -7.75 30.56 21.02
C ILE A 205 -6.91 29.75 20.04
N LEU A 206 -5.63 30.11 19.86
CA LEU A 206 -4.71 29.37 19.00
C LEU A 206 -4.53 27.93 19.47
N GLY A 207 -4.39 27.72 20.79
CA GLY A 207 -4.31 26.39 21.38
C GLY A 207 -5.56 25.55 21.15
N LEU A 208 -6.76 26.13 21.32
CA LEU A 208 -8.04 25.47 21.06
C LEU A 208 -8.22 25.14 19.58
N ILE A 209 -7.91 26.08 18.68
CA ILE A 209 -7.96 25.86 17.22
C ILE A 209 -6.98 24.75 16.82
N PHE A 210 -5.74 24.81 17.30
CA PHE A 210 -4.73 23.81 16.98
C PHE A 210 -5.15 22.40 17.41
N ASN A 211 -5.57 22.23 18.67
CA ASN A 211 -6.05 20.93 19.17
C ASN A 211 -7.34 20.50 18.47
N GLY A 212 -8.26 21.44 18.19
CA GLY A 212 -9.48 21.20 17.44
C GLY A 212 -9.21 20.69 16.03
N ILE A 213 -8.23 21.26 15.31
CA ILE A 213 -7.79 20.79 14.00
C ILE A 213 -7.22 19.37 14.09
N LEU A 214 -6.37 19.08 15.09
CA LEU A 214 -5.81 17.73 15.25
C LEU A 214 -6.91 16.68 15.50
N VAL A 215 -7.87 16.99 16.37
CA VAL A 215 -9.03 16.12 16.63
C VAL A 215 -9.89 15.98 15.38
N LEU A 216 -10.20 17.07 14.68
CA LEU A 216 -10.98 17.06 13.45
C LEU A 216 -10.32 16.20 12.36
N VAL A 217 -9.01 16.36 12.14
CA VAL A 217 -8.24 15.50 11.24
C VAL A 217 -8.32 14.04 11.70
N GLY A 218 -8.21 13.79 13.01
CA GLY A 218 -8.43 12.48 13.61
C GLY A 218 -9.83 11.91 13.34
N ILE A 219 -10.89 12.71 13.33
CA ILE A 219 -12.26 12.25 13.03
C ILE A 219 -12.42 11.99 11.53
N LEU A 220 -12.08 12.97 10.68
CA LEU A 220 -12.28 12.89 9.23
C LEU A 220 -11.52 11.73 8.58
N THR A 221 -10.35 11.41 9.11
CA THR A 221 -9.51 10.31 8.61
C THR A 221 -9.85 8.95 9.26
N ALA A 222 -10.84 8.87 10.15
CA ALA A 222 -11.26 7.61 10.77
C ALA A 222 -12.03 6.70 9.80
N GLY A 223 -12.60 7.26 8.74
CA GLY A 223 -13.26 6.53 7.65
C GLY A 223 -12.29 5.99 6.59
N LEU A 224 -11.04 6.44 6.56
CA LEU A 224 -10.04 5.99 5.59
C LEU A 224 -9.50 4.61 6.03
N THR A 225 -9.82 3.57 5.26
CA THR A 225 -9.57 2.16 5.59
C THR A 225 -8.74 1.42 4.54
N GLN A 226 -7.81 2.11 3.86
CA GLN A 226 -7.02 1.50 2.78
C GLN A 226 -5.83 0.67 3.29
N ALA A 227 -5.47 0.78 4.58
CA ALA A 227 -4.42 -0.06 5.19
C ALA A 227 -4.81 -1.54 5.22
N SER A 228 -4.02 -2.41 4.57
CA SER A 228 -4.24 -3.86 4.48
C SER A 228 -3.55 -4.66 5.60
N GLY A 229 -2.65 -4.05 6.38
CA GLY A 229 -1.80 -4.73 7.35
C GLY A 229 -2.45 -5.09 8.69
N GLU A 230 -3.74 -4.85 8.89
CA GLU A 230 -4.40 -5.14 10.17
C GLU A 230 -4.75 -6.63 10.31
N VAL A 231 -4.28 -7.22 11.41
CA VAL A 231 -4.94 -8.37 12.04
C VAL A 231 -6.39 -7.95 12.28
N LEU A 232 -7.35 -8.77 11.83
CA LEU A 232 -8.79 -8.53 12.05
C LEU A 232 -9.04 -8.12 13.52
N PRO A 233 -9.98 -7.18 13.77
CA PRO A 233 -10.07 -6.37 15.01
C PRO A 233 -10.52 -7.13 16.27
N LYS A 234 -10.13 -8.39 16.43
CA LYS A 234 -10.44 -9.19 17.63
C LYS A 234 -9.64 -8.74 18.85
N PHE A 235 -8.57 -7.94 18.69
CA PHE A 235 -7.71 -7.47 19.78
C PHE A 235 -7.17 -6.06 19.55
N ASP A 236 -8.05 -5.05 19.43
CA ASP A 236 -7.61 -3.65 19.37
C ASP A 236 -7.72 -3.01 20.76
N GLY A 237 -6.62 -2.41 21.24
CA GLY A 237 -6.49 -1.87 22.60
C GLY A 237 -7.44 -0.70 22.89
N MET A 238 -7.91 -0.62 24.14
CA MET A 238 -8.87 0.37 24.67
C MET A 238 -10.28 0.33 24.00
N PRO A 239 -11.17 -0.59 24.41
CA PRO A 239 -12.53 -0.74 23.86
C PRO A 239 -13.36 0.55 23.84
N MET A 240 -13.22 1.38 24.89
CA MET A 240 -13.94 2.64 25.06
C MET A 240 -13.56 3.69 24.01
N MET A 241 -12.29 3.76 23.62
CA MET A 241 -11.86 4.76 22.64
C MET A 241 -12.24 4.33 21.22
N ASN A 242 -12.18 3.03 20.95
CA ASN A 242 -12.66 2.47 19.69
C ASN A 242 -14.17 2.63 19.51
N SER A 243 -14.96 2.64 20.60
CA SER A 243 -16.38 2.99 20.52
C SER A 243 -16.58 4.49 20.32
N LEU A 244 -15.83 5.35 21.01
CA LEU A 244 -15.86 6.81 20.82
C LEU A 244 -15.52 7.22 19.38
N TRP A 245 -14.39 6.76 18.84
CA TRP A 245 -14.02 7.04 17.45
C TRP A 245 -15.02 6.44 16.46
N ARG A 246 -15.60 5.26 16.74
CA ARG A 246 -16.67 4.68 15.89
C ARG A 246 -17.95 5.49 15.93
N ALA A 247 -18.33 6.02 17.09
CA ALA A 247 -19.50 6.87 17.26
C ALA A 247 -19.30 8.23 16.57
N MET A 248 -18.08 8.76 16.61
CA MET A 248 -17.69 10.01 15.92
C MET A 248 -17.38 9.82 14.44
N ARG A 249 -17.34 8.59 13.91
CA ARG A 249 -17.18 8.37 12.46
C ARG A 249 -18.38 9.00 11.77
N VAL A 250 -18.09 9.99 10.92
CA VAL A 250 -19.00 10.32 9.83
C VAL A 250 -19.05 9.08 8.96
N LYS A 251 -20.12 8.28 9.10
CA LYS A 251 -20.41 7.21 8.16
C LYS A 251 -20.55 7.91 6.80
N PRO A 252 -19.67 7.65 5.82
CA PRO A 252 -20.03 8.00 4.46
C PRO A 252 -21.34 7.26 4.16
N ASP A 253 -22.32 7.95 3.57
CA ASP A 253 -23.66 7.42 3.30
C ASP A 253 -23.65 6.19 2.35
N SER A 254 -22.49 5.92 1.75
CA SER A 254 -22.19 4.63 1.15
C SER A 254 -22.06 3.56 2.24
N GLN A 255 -22.94 2.56 2.21
CA GLN A 255 -22.73 1.27 2.88
C GLN A 255 -21.25 0.88 2.82
N PRO A 256 -20.67 0.24 3.86
CA PRO A 256 -19.38 -0.41 3.68
C PRO A 256 -19.60 -1.42 2.56
N VAL A 257 -19.22 -1.04 1.34
CA VAL A 257 -19.23 -1.91 0.16
C VAL A 257 -18.58 -3.17 0.69
N LYS A 258 -19.34 -4.27 0.75
CA LYS A 258 -18.77 -5.59 1.01
C LYS A 258 -17.59 -5.64 0.06
N ARG A 259 -16.38 -5.54 0.60
CA ARG A 259 -15.18 -5.57 -0.20
C ARG A 259 -15.10 -7.00 -0.70
N GLU A 260 -15.78 -7.29 -1.82
CA GLU A 260 -15.06 -7.90 -2.92
C GLU A 260 -13.74 -7.14 -2.95
N ARG A 261 -12.67 -7.83 -2.56
CA ARG A 261 -11.30 -7.32 -2.64
C ARG A 261 -11.29 -6.60 -3.97
N VAL A 262 -11.22 -5.26 -3.95
CA VAL A 262 -11.05 -4.51 -5.17
C VAL A 262 -9.66 -4.93 -5.59
N SER A 263 -9.60 -6.04 -6.33
CA SER A 263 -8.62 -6.30 -7.35
C SER A 263 -8.34 -4.93 -7.89
N ARG A 264 -7.18 -4.37 -7.53
CA ARG A 264 -6.73 -3.11 -8.11
C ARG A 264 -6.91 -3.37 -9.58
N ARG A 265 -7.92 -2.71 -10.18
CA ARG A 265 -8.48 -3.10 -11.48
C ARG A 265 -7.30 -3.43 -12.34
N ARG A 266 -7.12 -4.72 -12.69
CA ARG A 266 -6.01 -5.15 -13.55
C ARG A 266 -5.95 -4.10 -14.64
N ARG A 267 -4.83 -3.40 -14.80
CA ARG A 267 -4.73 -2.44 -15.91
C ARG A 267 -4.74 -3.28 -17.16
N ARG A 268 -5.94 -3.54 -17.68
CA ARG A 268 -6.17 -4.36 -18.85
C ARG A 268 -5.74 -3.53 -20.03
N ILE A 269 -5.01 -4.17 -20.92
CA ILE A 269 -4.38 -3.54 -22.06
C ILE A 269 -4.95 -4.22 -23.28
N LEU A 270 -5.31 -3.40 -24.26
CA LEU A 270 -5.54 -3.86 -25.61
C LEU A 270 -4.24 -3.61 -26.39
N ALA A 271 -3.70 -4.65 -27.02
CA ALA A 271 -2.59 -4.49 -27.95
C ALA A 271 -3.08 -4.69 -29.38
N LEU A 272 -2.65 -3.81 -30.28
CA LEU A 272 -2.79 -3.98 -31.72
C LEU A 272 -1.41 -4.28 -32.29
N VAL A 273 -1.26 -5.45 -32.88
CA VAL A 273 -0.03 -5.91 -33.53
C VAL A 273 -0.23 -5.81 -35.04
N VAL A 274 0.58 -4.98 -35.69
CA VAL A 274 0.59 -4.87 -37.15
C VAL A 274 1.80 -5.63 -37.66
N THR A 275 1.56 -6.71 -38.40
CA THR A 275 2.57 -7.67 -38.85
C THR A 275 2.25 -8.13 -40.28
N LYS A 276 3.27 -8.53 -41.03
CA LYS A 276 3.06 -9.18 -42.34
C LYS A 276 2.67 -10.65 -42.22
N ASP A 277 2.98 -11.27 -41.09
CA ASP A 277 2.71 -12.68 -40.81
C ASP A 277 1.84 -12.81 -39.54
N PRO A 278 0.51 -12.55 -39.65
CA PRO A 278 -0.39 -12.62 -38.51
C PRO A 278 -0.60 -14.05 -38.01
N GLN A 279 -0.49 -15.06 -38.89
CA GLN A 279 -0.75 -16.45 -38.56
C GLN A 279 0.29 -16.98 -37.58
N ALA A 280 1.58 -16.86 -37.91
CA ALA A 280 2.63 -17.38 -37.04
C ALA A 280 2.68 -16.66 -35.67
N VAL A 281 2.39 -15.35 -35.65
CA VAL A 281 2.28 -14.59 -34.39
C VAL A 281 1.07 -15.07 -33.57
N SER A 282 -0.09 -15.28 -34.20
CA SER A 282 -1.31 -15.72 -33.51
C SER A 282 -1.17 -17.13 -32.91
N GLU A 283 -0.55 -18.07 -33.63
CA GLU A 283 -0.31 -19.43 -33.16
C GLU A 283 0.56 -19.44 -31.90
N LYS A 284 1.62 -18.62 -31.87
CA LYS A 284 2.46 -18.49 -30.68
C LYS A 284 1.74 -17.82 -29.51
N ILE A 285 0.91 -16.82 -29.76
CA ILE A 285 0.12 -16.18 -28.69
C ILE A 285 -0.84 -17.19 -28.06
N VAL A 286 -1.52 -18.00 -28.87
CA VAL A 286 -2.43 -19.04 -28.39
C VAL A 286 -1.65 -20.12 -27.62
N LYS A 287 -0.52 -20.59 -28.17
CA LYS A 287 0.26 -21.68 -27.59
C LYS A 287 1.03 -21.28 -26.32
N GLU A 288 1.71 -20.14 -26.34
CA GLU A 288 2.61 -19.72 -25.26
C GLU A 288 1.90 -18.87 -24.19
N MET A 289 0.98 -17.99 -24.60
CA MET A 289 0.30 -17.07 -23.67
C MET A 289 -1.09 -17.56 -23.25
N LYS A 290 -1.63 -18.61 -23.90
CA LYS A 290 -3.01 -19.09 -23.70
C LYS A 290 -4.05 -17.95 -23.84
N ARG A 291 -3.76 -16.98 -24.71
CA ARG A 291 -4.63 -15.85 -25.04
C ARG A 291 -5.16 -16.00 -26.45
N SER A 292 -6.42 -15.59 -26.65
CA SER A 292 -7.01 -15.46 -27.99
C SER A 292 -6.90 -14.02 -28.47
N GLY A 293 -6.90 -13.83 -29.79
CA GLY A 293 -6.91 -12.53 -30.45
C GLY A 293 -7.90 -12.52 -31.60
N THR A 294 -8.29 -11.33 -32.03
CA THR A 294 -9.13 -11.12 -33.21
C THR A 294 -8.28 -10.56 -34.34
N LEU A 295 -8.40 -11.14 -35.53
CA LEU A 295 -7.77 -10.59 -36.73
C LEU A 295 -8.67 -9.50 -37.32
N LEU A 296 -8.14 -8.29 -37.42
CA LEU A 296 -8.79 -7.16 -38.07
C LEU A 296 -8.14 -6.90 -39.42
N SER A 297 -8.94 -6.57 -40.43
CA SER A 297 -8.44 -6.13 -41.73
C SER A 297 -8.32 -4.60 -41.72
N GLY A 298 -7.12 -4.09 -41.99
CA GLY A 298 -6.87 -2.66 -42.19
C GLY A 298 -6.22 -2.40 -43.55
N GLN A 299 -6.22 -1.16 -44.01
CA GLN A 299 -5.53 -0.74 -45.23
C GLN A 299 -4.46 0.30 -44.89
N GLY A 300 -3.26 0.14 -45.42
CA GLY A 300 -2.19 1.12 -45.24
C GLY A 300 -2.51 2.42 -45.97
N ILE A 301 -2.53 3.56 -45.27
CA ILE A 301 -2.91 4.86 -45.85
C ILE A 301 -1.97 5.32 -46.98
N TYR A 302 -0.69 4.96 -46.94
CA TYR A 302 0.30 5.29 -47.96
C TYR A 302 0.45 4.20 -49.03
N SER A 303 0.39 2.93 -48.62
CA SER A 303 0.64 1.80 -49.53
C SER A 303 -0.62 1.31 -50.23
N HIS A 304 -1.82 1.66 -49.75
CA HIS A 304 -3.13 1.13 -50.15
C HIS A 304 -3.23 -0.41 -50.14
N GLN A 305 -2.27 -1.09 -49.52
CA GLN A 305 -2.24 -2.53 -49.35
C GLN A 305 -2.99 -2.93 -48.09
N ASP A 306 -3.68 -4.07 -48.17
CA ASP A 306 -4.27 -4.72 -47.02
C ASP A 306 -3.18 -5.11 -46.02
N ARG A 307 -3.42 -4.73 -44.77
CA ARG A 307 -2.55 -5.02 -43.63
C ARG A 307 -3.39 -5.68 -42.52
N PRO A 308 -3.12 -6.95 -42.23
CA PRO A 308 -3.75 -7.60 -41.09
C PRO A 308 -3.26 -6.96 -39.78
N VAL A 309 -4.20 -6.70 -38.88
CA VAL A 309 -3.94 -6.17 -37.54
C VAL A 309 -4.48 -7.16 -36.52
N LEU A 310 -3.61 -7.74 -35.71
CA LEU A 310 -4.01 -8.65 -34.65
C LEU A 310 -4.35 -7.85 -33.38
N MET A 311 -5.60 -7.91 -32.96
CA MET A 311 -6.10 -7.31 -31.73
C MET A 311 -6.10 -8.34 -30.61
N VAL A 312 -5.36 -8.07 -29.53
CA VAL A 312 -5.20 -8.99 -28.41
C VAL A 312 -5.52 -8.26 -27.12
N ALA A 313 -6.35 -8.87 -26.29
CA ALA A 313 -6.57 -8.44 -24.91
C ALA A 313 -5.57 -9.13 -23.98
N LEU A 314 -4.89 -8.36 -23.14
CA LEU A 314 -3.85 -8.85 -22.23
C LEU A 314 -3.78 -8.02 -20.95
N THR A 315 -3.06 -8.54 -19.96
CA THR A 315 -2.69 -7.80 -18.74
C THR A 315 -1.37 -7.04 -18.92
N VAL A 316 -1.02 -6.13 -18.00
CA VAL A 316 0.26 -5.40 -18.02
C VAL A 316 1.46 -6.34 -18.02
N THR A 317 1.39 -7.44 -17.27
CA THR A 317 2.49 -8.40 -17.12
C THR A 317 2.73 -9.20 -18.41
N GLU A 318 1.70 -9.40 -19.21
CA GLU A 318 1.75 -10.16 -20.47
C GLU A 318 2.34 -9.35 -21.65
N VAL A 319 2.38 -8.01 -21.57
CA VAL A 319 2.90 -7.13 -22.65
C VAL A 319 4.34 -7.46 -23.03
N ALA A 320 5.19 -7.78 -22.05
CA ALA A 320 6.59 -8.09 -22.30
C ALA A 320 6.75 -9.39 -23.12
N HIS A 321 5.93 -10.40 -22.82
CA HIS A 321 5.93 -11.67 -23.55
C HIS A 321 5.41 -11.49 -24.97
N LEU A 322 4.32 -10.73 -25.15
CA LEU A 322 3.81 -10.39 -26.48
C LEU A 322 4.88 -9.71 -27.34
N LYS A 323 5.58 -8.71 -26.80
CA LYS A 323 6.67 -8.03 -27.51
C LYS A 323 7.80 -8.97 -27.90
N ALA A 324 8.13 -9.95 -27.05
CA ALA A 324 9.14 -10.95 -27.35
C ALA A 324 8.71 -11.87 -28.50
N ILE A 325 7.47 -12.37 -28.49
CA ILE A 325 6.91 -13.19 -29.57
C ILE A 325 6.91 -12.43 -30.90
N VAL A 326 6.38 -11.20 -30.90
CA VAL A 326 6.29 -10.39 -32.11
C VAL A 326 7.68 -10.10 -32.68
N ARG A 327 8.64 -9.71 -31.84
CA ARG A 327 10.02 -9.43 -32.28
C ARG A 327 10.74 -10.66 -32.81
N ALA A 328 10.45 -11.85 -32.28
CA ALA A 328 11.04 -13.09 -32.75
C ALA A 328 10.51 -13.52 -34.12
N GLN A 329 9.23 -13.23 -34.41
CA GLN A 329 8.57 -13.64 -35.64
C GLN A 329 8.70 -12.60 -36.77
N ASP A 330 8.44 -11.33 -36.46
CA ASP A 330 8.52 -10.23 -37.41
C ASP A 330 9.24 -9.02 -36.77
N PRO A 331 10.55 -8.85 -37.00
CA PRO A 331 11.30 -7.70 -36.51
C PRO A 331 10.82 -6.34 -37.06
N GLN A 332 10.07 -6.33 -38.16
CA GLN A 332 9.52 -5.12 -38.80
C GLN A 332 8.09 -4.81 -38.33
N ALA A 333 7.48 -5.69 -37.52
CA ALA A 333 6.18 -5.47 -36.92
C ALA A 333 6.24 -4.37 -35.85
N PHE A 334 5.11 -3.69 -35.64
CA PHE A 334 4.96 -2.76 -34.53
C PHE A 334 3.73 -3.08 -33.69
N VAL A 335 3.84 -2.78 -32.39
CA VAL A 335 2.83 -3.09 -31.38
C VAL A 335 2.35 -1.79 -30.75
N VAL A 336 1.07 -1.50 -30.88
CA VAL A 336 0.41 -0.38 -30.19
C VAL A 336 -0.24 -0.93 -28.93
N VAL A 337 0.00 -0.27 -27.80
CA VAL A 337 -0.48 -0.68 -26.48
C VAL A 337 -1.39 0.42 -25.96
N MET A 338 -2.67 0.12 -25.74
CA MET A 338 -3.63 1.08 -25.21
C MET A 338 -4.31 0.56 -23.93
N PRO A 339 -4.55 1.43 -22.93
CA PRO A 339 -5.28 1.04 -21.74
C PRO A 339 -6.76 0.80 -22.07
N ALA A 340 -7.31 -0.33 -21.64
CA ALA A 340 -8.74 -0.61 -21.72
C ALA A 340 -9.42 -0.21 -20.41
N GLN A 341 -10.60 0.42 -20.50
CA GLN A 341 -11.40 0.71 -19.30
C GLN A 341 -11.89 -0.58 -18.63
N GLU A 342 -12.34 -1.54 -19.43
CA GLU A 342 -12.81 -2.85 -18.98
C GLU A 342 -12.70 -3.87 -20.13
N ILE A 343 -12.41 -5.13 -19.79
CA ILE A 343 -12.44 -6.28 -20.73
C ILE A 343 -13.13 -7.44 -20.02
N LEU A 344 -14.26 -7.91 -20.55
CA LEU A 344 -15.08 -8.96 -19.93
C LEU A 344 -15.16 -10.19 -20.85
N GLY A 345 -15.34 -11.37 -20.27
CA GLY A 345 -15.38 -12.66 -20.96
C GLY A 345 -14.00 -13.22 -21.31
N GLY A 346 -13.96 -14.34 -22.05
CA GLY A 346 -12.74 -14.81 -22.75
C GLY A 346 -11.50 -15.07 -21.87
N GLY A 347 -11.67 -15.50 -20.62
CA GLY A 347 -10.57 -15.70 -19.66
C GLY A 347 -10.20 -14.46 -18.84
N PHE A 348 -11.02 -13.40 -18.90
CA PHE A 348 -11.04 -12.26 -17.99
C PHE A 348 -12.23 -12.39 -17.01
N GLN A 349 -12.68 -11.27 -16.41
CA GLN A 349 -13.88 -11.28 -15.57
C GLN A 349 -15.10 -11.73 -16.38
N PRO A 350 -15.98 -12.58 -15.82
CA PRO A 350 -17.18 -13.03 -16.53
C PRO A 350 -18.08 -11.84 -16.85
N LEU A 351 -18.77 -11.89 -18.00
CA LEU A 351 -19.95 -11.05 -18.22
C LEU A 351 -21.00 -11.50 -17.19
N LYS A 352 -21.26 -10.69 -16.16
CA LYS A 352 -22.48 -10.87 -15.35
C LYS A 352 -23.64 -10.35 -16.20
N GLU A 353 -24.69 -11.16 -16.37
CA GLU A 353 -26.03 -10.61 -16.61
C GLU A 353 -26.54 -10.12 -15.25
N ASP A 354 -27.04 -8.90 -15.21
CA ASP A 354 -27.52 -8.22 -13.99
C ASP A 354 -28.66 -8.98 -13.29
#